data_AF-A0A7V7B336-F1
#
_entry.id   AF-A0A7V7B336-F1
#
_cell.length_a   1.000
_cell.length_b   1.000
_cell.length_c   1.000
_cell.angle_alpha   90.00
_cell.angle_beta   90.00
_cell.angle_gamma   90.00
#
_symmetry.space_group_name_H-M   'P 1'
#
loop_
_entity.id
_entity.type
_entity.pdbx_description
1 polymer ?
#
loop_
_entity_poly.entity_id
_entity_poly.type
_entity_poly.pdbx_seq_one_letter_code
_entity_poly.pdbx_strand_id
1 'polypeptide(L)'
;MSWPKHGANPQHLISSLGKTLKKNSLDFSVNTNPLGSPTFIQEEWSSFYEIVEHYPDPYGQRLKEMIAKLNDVHVEQVLLGNGAAELIY
;
A
#
# COMPACT_ATOMS: atom_id res chain seq x y z
N MET A 1 15.27 -25.06 0.90
CA MET A 1 13.86 -24.61 0.80
C MET A 1 13.86 -23.20 0.25
N SER A 2 13.04 -22.91 -0.76
CA SER A 2 12.90 -21.56 -1.31
C SER A 2 11.80 -20.84 -0.52
N TRP A 3 12.18 -20.01 0.43
CA TRP A 3 11.25 -19.23 1.25
C TRP A 3 11.04 -17.84 0.62
N PRO A 4 9.87 -17.22 0.80
CA PRO A 4 9.64 -15.85 0.34
C PRO A 4 10.55 -14.86 1.10
N LYS A 5 11.05 -13.83 0.40
CA LYS A 5 11.96 -12.82 0.98
C LYS A 5 11.26 -11.87 1.97
N HIS A 6 9.94 -11.73 1.85
CA HIS A 6 9.09 -10.89 2.69
C HIS A 6 7.78 -11.62 3.00
N GLY A 7 7.05 -11.13 4.01
CA GLY A 7 5.71 -11.61 4.35
C GLY A 7 4.65 -11.25 3.29
N ALA A 8 3.37 -11.24 3.69
CA ALA A 8 2.21 -10.94 2.82
C ALA A 8 1.99 -11.92 1.65
N ASN A 9 2.68 -13.07 1.66
CA ASN A 9 2.65 -14.07 0.60
C ASN A 9 2.27 -15.46 1.16
N PRO A 10 1.14 -15.59 1.89
CA PRO A 10 0.79 -16.83 2.58
C PRO A 10 0.60 -18.00 1.63
N GLN A 11 0.13 -17.75 0.40
CA GLN A 11 -0.03 -18.79 -0.62
C GLN A 11 1.32 -19.40 -1.04
N HIS A 12 2.33 -18.57 -1.31
CA HIS A 12 3.68 -19.04 -1.67
C HIS A 12 4.30 -19.85 -0.54
N LEU A 13 4.16 -19.38 0.70
CA LEU A 13 4.63 -20.10 1.89
C LEU A 13 3.99 -21.48 2.00
N ILE A 14 2.66 -21.55 1.96
CA ILE A 14 1.92 -22.80 2.15
C ILE A 14 2.15 -23.78 0.99
N SER A 15 2.25 -23.30 -0.25
CA SER A 15 2.60 -24.14 -1.41
C SER A 15 4.02 -24.70 -1.30
N SER A 16 4.99 -23.94 -0.78
CA SER A 16 6.36 -24.45 -0.55
C SER A 16 6.42 -25.60 0.47
N LEU A 17 5.41 -25.71 1.33
CA LEU A 17 5.25 -26.78 2.32
C LEU A 17 4.47 -27.99 1.78
N GLY A 18 4.10 -28.00 0.48
CA GLY A 18 3.27 -29.05 -0.12
C GLY A 18 1.83 -29.07 0.42
N LYS A 19 1.33 -27.92 0.87
CA LYS A 19 0.00 -27.75 1.45
C LYS A 19 -0.83 -26.75 0.65
N THR A 20 -2.12 -26.68 0.96
CA THR A 20 -3.06 -25.71 0.38
C THR A 20 -3.58 -24.78 1.47
N LEU A 21 -3.69 -23.49 1.16
CA LEU A 21 -4.22 -22.49 2.08
C LEU A 21 -5.72 -22.75 2.29
N LYS A 22 -6.14 -22.82 3.56
CA LYS A 22 -7.56 -23.03 3.90
C LYS A 22 -8.33 -21.72 3.80
N LYS A 23 -9.61 -21.80 3.42
CA LYS A 23 -10.52 -20.65 3.52
C LYS A 23 -10.55 -20.13 4.97
N ASN A 24 -10.60 -18.81 5.14
CA ASN A 24 -10.57 -18.12 6.45
C ASN A 24 -9.26 -18.32 7.23
N SER A 25 -8.15 -18.66 6.57
CA SER A 25 -6.83 -18.59 7.21
C SER A 25 -6.52 -17.13 7.57
N LEU A 26 -5.94 -16.93 8.76
CA LEU A 26 -5.48 -15.62 9.20
C LEU A 26 -4.01 -15.44 8.80
N ASP A 27 -3.71 -14.35 8.11
CA ASP A 27 -2.35 -14.02 7.69
C ASP A 27 -1.68 -13.09 8.71
N PHE A 28 -0.82 -13.65 9.56
CA PHE A 28 0.01 -12.91 10.52
C PHE A 28 1.39 -12.55 9.96
N SER A 29 1.65 -12.78 8.66
CA SER A 29 2.93 -12.47 8.04
C SER A 29 3.06 -11.01 7.59
N VAL A 30 1.99 -10.21 7.72
CA VAL A 30 1.96 -8.81 7.26
C VAL A 30 1.33 -7.91 8.32
N ASN A 31 1.85 -6.69 8.42
CA ASN A 31 1.40 -5.68 9.37
C ASN A 31 0.42 -4.70 8.69
N THR A 32 -0.74 -5.17 8.27
CA THR A 32 -1.80 -4.31 7.73
C THR A 32 -2.80 -3.89 8.81
N ASN A 33 -3.60 -2.86 8.53
CA ASN A 33 -4.67 -2.45 9.44
C ASN A 33 -5.79 -3.52 9.47
N PRO A 34 -6.09 -4.15 10.61
CA PRO A 34 -7.12 -5.19 10.70
C PRO A 34 -8.54 -4.66 10.50
N LEU A 35 -8.76 -3.34 10.56
CA LEU A 35 -10.04 -2.69 10.24
C LEU A 35 -10.31 -2.60 8.73
N GLY A 36 -9.33 -2.99 7.90
CA GLY A 36 -9.44 -2.90 6.45
C GLY A 36 -9.17 -1.49 5.91
N SER A 37 -9.67 -1.23 4.71
CA SER A 37 -9.56 0.07 4.04
C SER A 37 -10.47 1.12 4.68
N PRO A 38 -10.10 2.41 4.65
CA PRO A 38 -11.02 3.50 4.98
C PRO A 38 -12.34 3.41 4.20
N THR A 39 -13.47 3.75 4.83
CA THR A 39 -14.82 3.60 4.23
C THR A 39 -15.00 4.39 2.94
N PHE A 40 -14.38 5.58 2.84
CA PHE A 40 -14.46 6.42 1.65
C PHE A 40 -13.98 5.72 0.38
N ILE A 41 -13.06 4.74 0.49
CA ILE A 41 -12.59 3.99 -0.69
C ILE A 41 -13.74 3.20 -1.31
N GLN A 42 -14.61 2.61 -0.49
CA GLN A 42 -15.77 1.88 -0.98
C GLN A 42 -16.87 2.84 -1.48
N GLU A 43 -17.10 3.93 -0.76
CA GLU A 43 -18.12 4.94 -1.07
C GLU A 43 -17.83 5.65 -2.41
N GLU A 44 -16.55 5.93 -2.67
CA GLU A 44 -16.08 6.71 -3.82
C GLU A 44 -15.44 5.84 -4.92
N TRP A 45 -15.49 4.50 -4.81
CA TRP A 45 -14.74 3.61 -5.71
C TRP A 45 -14.97 3.91 -7.19
N SER A 46 -16.23 4.17 -7.56
CA SER A 46 -16.60 4.48 -8.95
C SER A 46 -16.01 5.79 -9.46
N SER A 47 -15.83 6.80 -8.60
CA SER A 47 -15.27 8.09 -9.01
C SER A 47 -13.76 8.01 -9.27
N PHE A 48 -13.07 7.02 -8.67
CA PHE A 48 -11.65 6.80 -8.92
C PHE A 48 -11.35 6.28 -10.33
N TYR A 49 -12.31 5.63 -10.98
CA TYR A 49 -12.14 5.13 -12.34
C TYR A 49 -11.79 6.26 -13.33
N GLU A 50 -12.46 7.41 -13.21
CA GLU A 50 -12.18 8.58 -14.06
C GLU A 50 -10.80 9.19 -13.78
N ILE A 51 -10.33 9.08 -12.54
CA ILE A 51 -9.03 9.64 -12.12
C ILE A 51 -7.88 8.78 -12.66
N VAL A 52 -7.99 7.45 -12.61
CA VAL A 52 -6.90 6.54 -13.01
C VAL A 52 -6.64 6.50 -14.51
N GLU A 53 -7.57 6.99 -15.34
CA GLU A 53 -7.35 7.16 -16.79
C GLU A 53 -6.30 8.24 -17.11
N HIS A 54 -6.06 9.16 -16.18
CA HIS A 54 -5.13 10.25 -16.34
C HIS A 54 -3.79 9.94 -15.66
N TYR A 55 -2.69 10.34 -16.30
CA TYR A 55 -1.37 10.26 -15.67
C TYR A 55 -1.32 11.21 -14.46
N PRO A 56 -0.78 10.79 -13.30
CA PRO A 56 -0.71 11.65 -12.13
C PRO A 56 0.18 12.87 -12.38
N ASP A 57 -0.01 13.92 -11.59
CA ASP A 57 0.93 15.05 -11.55
C ASP A 57 2.34 14.52 -11.25
N PRO A 58 3.32 14.70 -12.16
CA PRO A 58 4.66 14.15 -11.99
C PRO A 58 5.41 14.73 -10.79
N TYR A 59 4.98 15.89 -10.26
CA TYR A 59 5.57 16.50 -9.08
C TYR A 59 4.73 16.27 -7.81
N GLY A 60 3.51 15.76 -7.96
CA GLY A 60 2.56 15.50 -6.86
C GLY A 60 2.35 16.71 -5.94
N GLN A 61 2.37 17.93 -6.49
CA GLN A 61 2.51 19.17 -5.74
C GLN A 61 1.42 19.32 -4.66
N ARG A 62 0.17 19.07 -5.03
CA ARG A 62 -0.98 19.13 -4.11
C ARG A 62 -0.83 18.15 -2.95
N LEU A 63 -0.36 16.93 -3.21
CA LEU A 63 -0.19 15.92 -2.16
C LEU A 63 0.96 16.31 -1.22
N LYS A 64 2.06 16.84 -1.75
CA LYS A 64 3.18 17.33 -0.94
C LYS A 64 2.73 18.43 0.03
N GLU A 65 1.99 19.42 -0.47
CA GLU A 65 1.46 20.52 0.35
C GLU A 65 0.54 20.03 1.47
N MET A 66 -0.34 19.06 1.17
CA MET A 66 -1.22 18.46 2.17
C MET A 66 -0.44 17.72 3.26
N ILE A 67 0.56 16.92 2.88
CA ILE A 67 1.42 16.19 3.83
C ILE A 67 2.24 17.17 4.68
N ALA A 68 2.85 18.19 4.06
CA ALA A 68 3.64 19.19 4.74
C ALA A 68 2.82 19.93 5.81
N LYS A 69 1.61 20.36 5.44
CA LYS A 69 0.66 21.00 6.35
C LYS A 69 0.23 20.08 7.49
N LEU A 70 -0.08 18.81 7.20
CA LEU A 70 -0.52 17.85 8.22
C LEU A 70 0.56 17.58 9.28
N ASN A 71 1.84 17.64 8.88
CA ASN A 71 2.98 17.31 9.73
C ASN A 71 3.77 18.53 10.23
N ASP A 72 3.31 19.75 9.94
CA ASP A 72 3.96 21.03 10.30
C ASP A 72 5.44 21.12 9.86
N VAL A 73 5.69 20.82 8.58
CA VAL A 73 7.02 20.90 7.94
C VAL A 73 6.98 21.71 6.65
N HIS A 74 8.15 22.12 6.15
CA HIS A 74 8.25 22.76 4.84
C HIS A 74 8.00 21.76 3.70
N VAL A 75 7.42 22.22 2.59
CA VAL A 75 7.10 21.35 1.44
C VAL A 75 8.34 20.77 0.77
N GLU A 76 9.47 21.47 0.87
CA GLU A 76 10.79 21.03 0.42
C GLU A 76 11.32 19.85 1.24
N GLN A 77 10.80 19.61 2.45
CA GLN A 77 11.13 18.46 3.29
C GLN A 77 10.29 17.22 2.98
N VAL A 78 9.35 17.31 2.03
CA VAL A 78 8.50 16.19 1.62
C VAL A 78 9.00 15.61 0.30
N LEU A 79 9.27 14.31 0.31
CA LEU A 79 9.54 13.51 -0.87
C LEU A 79 8.45 12.44 -1.00
N LEU A 80 7.83 12.36 -2.18
CA LEU A 80 6.86 11.32 -2.50
C LEU A 80 7.61 10.12 -3.10
N GLY A 81 7.13 8.91 -2.78
CA GLY A 81 7.62 7.67 -3.38
C GLY A 81 6.52 6.62 -3.43
N ASN A 82 6.72 5.61 -4.26
CA ASN A 82 5.86 4.46 -4.43
C ASN A 82 6.06 3.43 -3.30
N GLY A 83 5.83 3.89 -2.07
CA GLY A 83 6.06 3.14 -0.84
C GLY A 83 7.44 3.36 -0.23
N ALA A 84 7.56 3.08 1.07
CA ALA A 84 8.77 3.35 1.84
C ALA A 84 10.01 2.59 1.33
N ALA A 85 9.83 1.42 0.71
CA ALA A 85 10.92 0.66 0.14
C ALA A 85 11.64 1.45 -0.97
N GLU A 86 10.90 2.07 -1.90
CA GLU A 86 11.50 2.88 -2.97
C GLU A 86 12.32 4.04 -2.41
N LEU A 87 11.86 4.68 -1.33
CA LEU A 87 12.55 5.82 -0.72
C LEU A 87 13.85 5.43 0.01
N ILE A 88 14.02 4.14 0.36
CA ILE A 88 15.20 3.63 1.04
C ILE A 88 16.28 3.17 0.06
N TYR A 89 15.91 2.76 -1.16
CA TYR A 89 16.81 2.21 -2.18
C TYR A 89 17.18 3.24 -3.25
#